data_AF-G3IXQ3-F1
#
_entry.id   AF-G3IXQ3-F1
#
_cell.length_a   1.000
_cell.length_b   1.000
_cell.length_c   1.000
_cell.angle_alpha   90.00
_cell.angle_beta   90.00
_cell.angle_gamma   90.00
#
_symmetry.space_group_name_H-M   'P 1'
#
loop_
_entity.id
_entity.type
_entity.pdbx_description
1 polymer ?
#
loop_
_entity_poly.entity_id
_entity_poly.type
_entity_poly.pdbx_seq_one_letter_code
_entity_poly.pdbx_strand_id
1 'polypeptide(L)'
;MMKRLIASLSAALLIAVSAQAVEKAGDDRLDEIAQRGSHVMPFNLEQTTHIFSKTEKGGLQQVIAKDSSNVEQIKLIREHLSKISKEFVQGDFSNPAKIHGENMPGLAELKTAKPDQIKIVYKELPNGAEIDYSTDVPKLIEAIHQWFDAQLSDHARHAIPGHPHHLMHHKP
;
A
#
# COMPACT_ATOMS: atom_id res chain seq x y z
N MET A 1 11.03 -48.58 54.47
CA MET A 1 11.21 -47.24 55.06
C MET A 1 11.45 -46.26 53.91
N MET A 2 10.44 -45.46 53.55
CA MET A 2 10.48 -44.49 52.46
C MET A 2 11.38 -43.30 52.80
N LYS A 3 12.19 -42.82 51.85
CA LYS A 3 12.67 -41.42 51.81
C LYS A 3 12.65 -40.92 50.36
N ARG A 4 11.89 -39.84 50.18
CA ARG A 4 11.71 -39.05 48.96
C ARG A 4 12.96 -38.22 48.69
N LEU A 5 13.29 -37.99 47.41
CA LEU A 5 14.04 -36.81 46.99
C LEU A 5 13.28 -36.13 45.86
N ILE A 6 12.78 -34.95 46.19
CA ILE A 6 12.15 -33.98 45.30
C ILE A 6 13.31 -33.23 44.62
N ALA A 7 13.39 -33.31 43.30
CA ALA A 7 14.20 -32.37 42.52
C ALA A 7 13.23 -31.46 41.76
N SER A 8 12.98 -30.28 42.33
CA SER A 8 12.25 -29.21 41.66
C SER A 8 13.14 -28.67 40.54
N LEU A 9 12.80 -28.96 39.29
CA LEU A 9 13.44 -28.34 38.14
C LEU A 9 12.68 -27.07 37.78
N SER A 10 13.27 -25.92 38.11
CA SER A 10 12.76 -24.60 37.75
C SER A 10 12.71 -24.45 36.23
N ALA A 11 11.51 -24.43 35.66
CA ALA A 11 11.30 -24.04 34.27
C ALA A 11 11.21 -22.51 34.19
N ALA A 12 12.34 -21.85 34.01
CA ALA A 12 12.38 -20.48 33.51
C ALA A 12 12.19 -20.53 31.98
N LEU A 13 10.94 -20.48 31.52
CA LEU A 13 10.63 -20.38 30.10
C LEU A 13 10.90 -18.95 29.65
N LEU A 14 12.03 -18.75 28.98
CA LEU A 14 12.39 -17.51 28.30
C LEU A 14 11.37 -17.23 27.19
N ILE A 15 10.46 -16.29 27.44
CA ILE A 15 9.60 -15.70 26.40
C ILE A 15 10.48 -14.74 25.58
N ALA A 16 11.18 -15.27 24.59
CA ALA A 16 11.98 -14.48 23.64
C ALA A 16 11.74 -14.87 22.18
N VAL A 17 10.61 -15.51 21.87
CA VAL A 17 10.25 -15.97 20.51
C VAL A 17 9.02 -15.22 20.02
N SER A 18 9.13 -13.92 19.78
CA SER A 18 8.01 -13.14 19.21
C SER A 18 8.47 -12.17 18.13
N ALA A 19 9.63 -11.54 18.27
CA ALA A 19 10.12 -10.59 17.26
C ALA A 19 10.54 -11.28 15.94
N GLN A 20 11.37 -12.34 16.03
CA GLN A 20 11.93 -12.99 14.83
C GLN A 20 10.89 -13.68 13.94
N ALA A 21 9.81 -14.22 14.54
CA ALA A 21 8.75 -14.87 13.78
C ALA A 21 7.87 -13.85 13.02
N VAL A 22 7.64 -12.67 13.61
CA VAL A 22 6.90 -11.58 12.98
C VAL A 22 7.69 -10.96 11.82
N GLU A 23 9.00 -10.75 12.00
CA GLU A 23 9.87 -10.24 10.92
C GLU A 23 9.91 -11.19 9.72
N LYS A 24 10.07 -12.50 9.97
CA LYS A 24 10.07 -13.50 8.89
C LYS A 24 8.72 -13.57 8.16
N ALA A 25 7.61 -13.57 8.90
CA ALA A 25 6.28 -13.56 8.28
C ALA A 25 6.02 -12.27 7.47
N GLY A 26 6.61 -11.15 7.87
CA GLY A 26 6.60 -9.91 7.10
C GLY A 26 7.38 -10.03 5.79
N ASP A 27 8.59 -10.60 5.81
CA ASP A 27 9.43 -10.75 4.62
C ASP A 27 8.82 -11.76 3.62
N ASP A 28 8.31 -12.90 4.11
CA ASP A 28 7.61 -13.89 3.29
C ASP A 28 6.40 -13.27 2.56
N ARG A 29 5.69 -12.35 3.21
CA ARG A 29 4.55 -11.62 2.64
C ARG A 29 4.97 -10.61 1.58
N LEU A 30 6.10 -9.91 1.79
CA LEU A 30 6.64 -8.98 0.80
C LEU A 30 7.10 -9.71 -0.47
N ASP A 31 7.74 -10.86 -0.32
CA ASP A 31 8.15 -11.70 -1.44
C ASP A 31 6.94 -12.25 -2.21
N GLU A 32 5.87 -12.65 -1.51
CA GLU A 32 4.62 -13.06 -2.13
C GLU A 32 3.96 -11.92 -2.92
N ILE A 33 3.99 -10.69 -2.40
CA ILE A 33 3.49 -9.49 -3.08
C ILE A 33 4.36 -9.14 -4.27
N ALA A 34 5.68 -9.22 -4.18
CA ALA A 34 6.57 -9.01 -5.32
C ALA A 34 6.34 -10.06 -6.42
N GLN A 35 6.15 -11.33 -6.03
CA GLN A 35 5.90 -12.43 -6.94
C GLN A 35 4.54 -12.28 -7.65
N ARG A 36 3.45 -12.05 -6.90
CA ARG A 36 2.09 -11.82 -7.46
C ARG A 36 2.00 -10.50 -8.21
N GLY A 37 2.68 -9.48 -7.69
CA GLY A 37 2.70 -8.12 -8.19
C GLY A 37 3.44 -8.00 -9.51
N SER A 38 4.42 -8.84 -9.84
CA SER A 38 5.18 -8.75 -11.11
C SER A 38 4.31 -8.71 -12.38
N HIS A 39 3.14 -9.36 -12.36
CA HIS A 39 2.20 -9.36 -13.49
C HIS A 39 1.21 -8.19 -13.47
N VAL A 40 1.14 -7.45 -12.36
CA VAL A 40 0.18 -6.36 -12.13
C VAL A 40 0.89 -5.00 -12.06
N MET A 41 2.04 -4.93 -11.39
CA MET A 41 3.01 -3.84 -11.29
C MET A 41 4.24 -4.21 -12.15
N PRO A 42 4.31 -3.76 -13.41
CA PRO A 42 5.35 -4.17 -14.35
C PRO A 42 6.70 -3.47 -14.14
N PHE A 43 6.91 -2.76 -13.02
CA PHE A 43 8.14 -2.04 -12.66
C PHE A 43 8.83 -2.70 -11.47
N ASN A 44 10.12 -2.39 -11.27
CA ASN A 44 10.93 -2.99 -10.22
C ASN A 44 10.69 -2.29 -8.88
N LEU A 45 10.11 -3.00 -7.91
CA LEU A 45 9.82 -2.47 -6.57
C LEU A 45 11.08 -1.96 -5.84
N GLU A 46 12.23 -2.60 -6.04
CA GLU A 46 13.49 -2.16 -5.42
C GLU A 46 14.01 -0.84 -6.02
N GLN A 47 13.61 -0.50 -7.25
CA GLN A 47 14.00 0.74 -7.93
C GLN A 47 12.96 1.86 -7.82
N THR A 48 11.85 1.61 -7.14
CA THR A 48 10.72 2.53 -7.05
C THR A 48 10.32 2.80 -5.61
N THR A 49 9.49 3.81 -5.41
CA THR A 49 8.91 4.14 -4.11
C THR A 49 7.45 4.48 -4.31
N HIS A 50 6.59 3.76 -3.59
CA HIS A 50 5.18 4.08 -3.45
C HIS A 50 5.03 5.11 -2.33
N ILE A 51 4.21 6.11 -2.57
CA ILE A 51 3.94 7.17 -1.61
C ILE A 51 2.43 7.27 -1.48
N PHE A 52 1.92 7.09 -0.26
CA PHE A 52 0.50 7.21 0.03
C PHE A 52 0.28 8.35 1.02
N SER A 53 -0.40 9.40 0.59
CA SER A 53 -0.68 10.60 1.41
C SER A 53 -2.17 10.69 1.67
N LYS A 54 -2.60 10.68 2.93
CA LYS A 54 -4.00 10.95 3.28
C LYS A 54 -4.28 12.45 3.20
N THR A 55 -5.42 12.83 2.64
CA THR A 55 -5.92 14.22 2.59
C THR A 55 -7.27 14.30 3.29
N GLU A 56 -7.73 15.52 3.59
CA GLU A 56 -9.06 15.74 4.19
C GLU A 56 -10.21 15.20 3.34
N LYS A 57 -10.02 15.09 2.01
CA LYS A 57 -11.04 14.64 1.06
C LYS A 57 -10.78 13.26 0.45
N GLY A 58 -9.73 12.55 0.89
CA GLY A 58 -9.35 11.26 0.33
C GLY A 58 -7.84 11.04 0.43
N GLY A 59 -7.14 10.94 -0.70
CA GLY A 59 -5.71 10.67 -0.68
C GLY A 59 -5.00 10.83 -2.03
N LEU A 60 -3.68 10.97 -1.98
CA LEU A 60 -2.78 10.99 -3.13
C LEU A 60 -1.89 9.74 -3.12
N GLN A 61 -1.97 8.95 -4.17
CA GLN A 61 -1.02 7.87 -4.45
C GLN A 61 0.02 8.38 -5.43
N GLN A 62 1.30 8.17 -5.16
CA GLN A 62 2.37 8.40 -6.11
C GLN A 62 3.23 7.14 -6.22
N VAL A 63 3.78 6.90 -7.40
CA VAL A 63 4.87 5.95 -7.58
C VAL A 63 5.96 6.66 -8.34
N ILE A 64 7.18 6.63 -7.80
CA ILE A 64 8.32 7.33 -8.37
C ILE A 64 9.51 6.38 -8.52
N ALA A 65 10.31 6.60 -9.55
CA ALA A 65 11.62 5.97 -9.69
C ALA A 65 12.61 6.64 -8.73
N LYS A 66 13.44 5.81 -8.06
CA LYS A 66 14.53 6.29 -7.18
C LYS A 66 15.63 7.00 -7.98
N ASP A 67 15.87 6.54 -9.20
CA ASP A 67 16.73 7.21 -10.19
C ASP A 67 15.86 7.94 -11.22
N SER A 68 15.88 9.27 -11.19
CA SER A 68 15.12 10.11 -12.11
C SER A 68 15.56 10.02 -13.57
N SER A 69 16.71 9.41 -13.86
CA SER A 69 17.20 9.15 -15.22
C SER A 69 16.77 7.78 -15.76
N ASN A 70 16.17 6.93 -14.94
CA ASN A 70 15.71 5.60 -15.33
C ASN A 70 14.39 5.69 -16.12
N VAL A 71 14.51 6.03 -17.39
CA VAL A 71 13.37 6.23 -18.32
C VAL A 71 12.46 5.01 -18.44
N GLU A 72 13.01 3.81 -18.29
CA GLU A 72 12.24 2.57 -18.39
C GLU A 72 11.32 2.39 -17.18
N GLN A 73 11.84 2.56 -15.96
CA GLN A 73 11.00 2.52 -14.75
C GLN A 73 9.93 3.61 -14.77
N ILE A 74 10.28 4.84 -15.18
CA ILE A 74 9.33 5.96 -15.27
C ILE A 74 8.20 5.63 -16.25
N LYS A 75 8.52 5.07 -17.41
CA LYS A 75 7.52 4.65 -18.40
C LYS A 75 6.59 3.57 -17.84
N LEU A 76 7.14 2.52 -17.23
CA LEU A 76 6.36 1.41 -16.65
C LEU A 76 5.43 1.88 -15.52
N ILE A 77 5.91 2.82 -14.68
CA ILE A 77 5.10 3.47 -13.65
C ILE A 77 3.91 4.21 -14.26
N ARG A 78 4.16 5.06 -15.27
CA ARG A 78 3.12 5.86 -15.93
C ARG A 78 2.08 4.98 -16.61
N GLU A 79 2.52 3.95 -17.32
CA GLU A 79 1.64 2.96 -17.96
C GLU A 79 0.77 2.25 -16.92
N HIS A 80 1.35 1.82 -15.80
CA HIS A 80 0.63 1.17 -14.71
C HIS A 80 -0.41 2.10 -14.07
N LEU A 81 -0.01 3.30 -13.63
CA LEU A 81 -0.91 4.25 -12.94
C LEU A 81 -2.02 4.74 -13.88
N SER A 82 -1.71 4.96 -15.16
CA SER A 82 -2.73 5.31 -16.16
C SER A 82 -3.75 4.18 -16.32
N LYS A 83 -3.31 2.92 -16.38
CA LYS A 83 -4.20 1.76 -16.49
C LYS A 83 -5.14 1.65 -15.27
N ILE A 84 -4.60 1.62 -14.06
CA ILE A 84 -5.44 1.47 -12.85
C ILE A 84 -6.36 2.68 -12.64
N SER A 85 -5.93 3.90 -13.02
CA SER A 85 -6.81 5.07 -12.93
C SER A 85 -8.06 4.92 -13.80
N LYS A 86 -7.94 4.32 -15.00
CA LYS A 86 -9.08 4.09 -15.91
C LYS A 86 -10.04 3.05 -15.34
N GLU A 87 -9.51 2.04 -14.66
CA GLU A 87 -10.30 1.03 -13.96
C GLU A 87 -11.04 1.65 -12.76
N PHE A 88 -10.34 2.44 -11.94
CA PHE A 88 -10.93 3.07 -10.76
C PHE A 88 -11.99 4.13 -11.09
N VAL A 89 -11.84 4.87 -12.20
CA VAL A 89 -12.90 5.77 -12.70
C VAL A 89 -14.21 5.00 -12.95
N GLN A 90 -14.13 3.71 -13.31
CA GLN A 90 -15.28 2.84 -13.54
C GLN A 90 -15.74 2.10 -12.26
N GLY A 91 -15.12 2.37 -11.11
CA GLY A 91 -15.35 1.65 -9.87
C GLY A 91 -14.73 0.25 -9.83
N ASP A 92 -13.87 -0.11 -10.79
CA ASP A 92 -13.22 -1.41 -10.83
C ASP A 92 -11.94 -1.43 -9.99
N PHE A 93 -12.07 -1.87 -8.74
CA PHE A 93 -10.94 -2.09 -7.82
C PHE A 93 -10.47 -3.56 -7.79
N SER A 94 -10.69 -4.35 -8.85
CA SER A 94 -10.36 -5.78 -8.87
C SER A 94 -8.85 -6.06 -8.94
N ASN A 95 -8.05 -5.20 -9.58
CA ASN A 95 -6.60 -5.42 -9.70
C ASN A 95 -5.85 -5.31 -8.36
N PRO A 96 -6.14 -4.32 -7.49
CA PRO A 96 -5.65 -4.34 -6.11
C PRO A 96 -5.99 -5.65 -5.37
N ALA A 97 -7.20 -6.17 -5.54
CA ALA A 97 -7.64 -7.42 -4.90
C ALA A 97 -6.80 -8.63 -5.33
N LYS A 98 -6.31 -8.67 -6.58
CA LYS A 98 -5.46 -9.75 -7.08
C LYS A 98 -4.08 -9.78 -6.42
N ILE A 99 -3.56 -8.62 -6.02
CA ILE A 99 -2.25 -8.51 -5.37
C ILE A 99 -2.40 -8.72 -3.85
N HIS A 100 -3.38 -8.05 -3.26
CA HIS A 100 -3.49 -7.87 -1.80
C HIS A 100 -4.53 -8.77 -1.12
N GLY A 101 -5.34 -9.46 -1.92
CA GLY A 101 -6.49 -10.24 -1.46
C GLY A 101 -7.77 -9.40 -1.34
N GLU A 102 -8.91 -10.08 -1.41
CA GLU A 102 -10.24 -9.47 -1.34
C GLU A 102 -10.55 -8.78 0.00
N ASN A 103 -9.84 -9.16 1.06
CA ASN A 103 -10.07 -8.70 2.44
C ASN A 103 -9.22 -7.49 2.83
N MET A 104 -8.55 -6.83 1.87
CA MET A 104 -7.76 -5.64 2.15
C MET A 104 -8.65 -4.55 2.80
N PRO A 105 -8.25 -3.97 3.95
CA PRO A 105 -9.00 -2.90 4.59
C PRO A 105 -9.37 -1.77 3.61
N GLY A 106 -10.59 -1.24 3.74
CA GLY A 106 -11.14 -0.21 2.84
C GLY A 106 -11.66 -0.72 1.49
N LEU A 107 -11.10 -1.80 0.93
CA LEU A 107 -11.39 -2.24 -0.44
C LEU A 107 -12.86 -2.61 -0.67
N ALA A 108 -13.49 -3.32 0.28
CA ALA A 108 -14.90 -3.68 0.19
C ALA A 108 -15.81 -2.44 0.10
N GLU A 109 -15.50 -1.40 0.87
CA GLU A 109 -16.28 -0.16 0.86
C GLU A 109 -16.04 0.64 -0.44
N LEU A 110 -14.79 0.72 -0.92
CA LEU A 110 -14.47 1.36 -2.20
C LEU A 110 -15.23 0.74 -3.37
N LYS A 111 -15.40 -0.59 -3.38
CA LYS A 111 -16.18 -1.32 -4.39
C LYS A 111 -17.69 -1.01 -4.35
N THR A 112 -18.20 -0.40 -3.27
CA THR A 112 -19.62 0.01 -3.19
C THR A 112 -19.87 1.42 -3.73
N ALA A 113 -18.82 2.17 -4.06
CA ALA A 113 -18.95 3.51 -4.62
C ALA A 113 -19.73 3.45 -5.95
N LYS A 114 -20.75 4.29 -6.06
CA LYS A 114 -21.45 4.53 -7.33
C LYS A 114 -20.52 5.29 -8.28
N PRO A 115 -20.78 5.23 -9.60
CA PRO A 115 -20.09 6.06 -10.57
C PRO A 115 -20.01 7.52 -10.10
N ASP A 116 -18.85 8.14 -10.28
CA ASP A 116 -18.53 9.51 -9.92
C ASP A 116 -18.57 9.89 -8.42
N GLN A 117 -18.82 8.93 -7.51
CA GLN A 117 -18.72 9.22 -6.06
C GLN A 117 -17.29 9.39 -5.58
N ILE A 118 -16.32 8.82 -6.27
CA ILE A 118 -14.90 9.05 -6.06
C ILE A 118 -14.35 9.62 -7.34
N LYS A 119 -13.87 10.86 -7.26
CA LYS A 119 -13.15 11.49 -8.37
C LYS A 119 -11.71 10.95 -8.37
N ILE A 120 -11.32 10.40 -9.51
CA ILE A 120 -9.99 9.83 -9.74
C ILE A 120 -9.28 10.70 -10.79
N VAL A 121 -8.12 11.25 -10.46
CA VAL A 121 -7.34 12.09 -11.37
C VAL A 121 -5.91 11.58 -11.47
N TYR A 122 -5.53 11.10 -12.65
CA TYR A 122 -4.16 10.72 -12.97
C TYR A 122 -3.34 11.92 -13.46
N LYS A 123 -2.06 11.98 -13.08
CA LYS A 123 -1.10 12.96 -13.58
C LYS A 123 0.32 12.38 -13.65
N GLU A 124 1.05 12.74 -14.71
CA GLU A 124 2.47 12.40 -14.82
C GLU A 124 3.34 13.30 -13.95
N LEU A 125 4.39 12.71 -13.39
CA LEU A 125 5.47 13.40 -12.67
C LEU A 125 6.78 13.24 -13.44
N PRO A 126 7.76 14.16 -13.28
CA PRO A 126 9.06 14.04 -13.96
C PRO A 126 9.73 12.68 -13.77
N ASN A 127 9.62 12.08 -12.58
CA ASN A 127 10.20 10.77 -12.24
C ASN A 127 9.16 9.68 -11.94
N GLY A 128 7.91 9.82 -12.39
CA GLY A 128 6.86 8.84 -12.11
C GLY A 128 5.45 9.30 -12.50
N ALA A 129 4.47 9.01 -11.63
CA ALA A 129 3.10 9.47 -11.77
C ALA A 129 2.37 9.50 -10.42
N GLU A 130 1.19 10.15 -10.42
CA GLU A 130 0.29 10.24 -9.28
C GLU A 130 -1.17 10.00 -9.66
N ILE A 131 -1.96 9.57 -8.67
CA ILE A 131 -3.42 9.46 -8.72
C ILE A 131 -3.99 10.15 -7.48
N ASP A 132 -4.82 11.17 -7.70
CA ASP A 132 -5.63 11.82 -6.67
C ASP A 132 -7.00 11.14 -6.58
N TYR A 133 -7.36 10.73 -5.36
CA TYR A 133 -8.65 10.18 -4.98
C TYR A 133 -9.36 11.20 -4.10
N SER A 134 -10.49 11.74 -4.56
CA SER A 134 -11.26 12.74 -3.81
C SER A 134 -12.76 12.46 -3.80
N THR A 135 -13.39 12.68 -2.65
CA THR A 135 -14.83 12.51 -2.45
C THR A 135 -15.32 13.38 -1.30
N ASP A 136 -16.59 13.75 -1.32
CA ASP A 136 -17.27 14.44 -0.22
C ASP A 136 -18.05 13.45 0.67
N VAL A 137 -17.98 12.14 0.40
CA VAL A 137 -18.67 11.09 1.18
C VAL A 137 -17.77 10.61 2.31
N PRO A 138 -18.08 10.90 3.60
CA PRO A 138 -17.15 10.61 4.71
C PRO A 138 -16.75 9.14 4.82
N LYS A 139 -17.68 8.22 4.54
CA LYS A 139 -17.42 6.78 4.58
C LYS A 139 -16.42 6.33 3.52
N LEU A 140 -16.40 6.97 2.34
CA LEU A 140 -15.44 6.68 1.28
C LEU A 140 -14.07 7.33 1.57
N ILE A 141 -14.03 8.49 2.24
CA ILE A 141 -12.77 9.08 2.71
C ILE A 141 -12.07 8.12 3.68
N GLU A 142 -12.80 7.61 4.68
CA GLU A 142 -12.30 6.62 5.63
C GLU A 142 -11.83 5.35 4.92
N ALA A 143 -12.59 4.87 3.92
CA ALA A 143 -12.20 3.71 3.14
C ALA A 143 -10.88 3.93 2.35
N ILE A 144 -10.67 5.11 1.75
CA ILE A 144 -9.41 5.47 1.09
C ILE A 144 -8.27 5.45 2.10
N HIS A 145 -8.48 5.99 3.30
CA HIS A 145 -7.45 6.04 4.35
C HIS A 145 -7.06 4.65 4.83
N GLN A 146 -8.04 3.78 5.10
CA GLN A 146 -7.82 2.38 5.48
C GLN A 146 -7.10 1.60 4.38
N TRP A 147 -7.49 1.84 3.13
CA TRP A 147 -6.84 1.21 1.98
C TRP A 147 -5.39 1.68 1.84
N PHE A 148 -5.10 2.96 2.03
CA PHE A 148 -3.74 3.49 1.99
C PHE A 148 -2.87 2.93 3.14
N ASP A 149 -3.41 2.83 4.35
CA ASP A 149 -2.69 2.24 5.49
C ASP A 149 -2.38 0.76 5.23
N ALA A 150 -3.31 0.02 4.60
CA ALA A 150 -3.07 -1.36 4.18
C ALA A 150 -1.99 -1.44 3.10
N GLN A 151 -2.02 -0.57 2.09
CA GLN A 151 -0.99 -0.50 1.05
C GLN A 151 0.40 -0.21 1.64
N LEU A 152 0.50 0.70 2.62
CA LEU A 152 1.75 0.99 3.30
C LEU A 152 2.32 -0.22 4.04
N SER A 153 1.45 -1.03 4.67
CA SER A 153 1.84 -2.28 5.32
C SER A 153 2.28 -3.34 4.32
N ASP A 154 1.54 -3.48 3.22
CA ASP A 154 1.74 -4.50 2.19
C ASP A 154 2.98 -4.26 1.34
N HIS A 155 3.30 -2.99 1.06
CA HIS A 155 4.47 -2.63 0.27
C HIS A 155 5.67 -2.24 1.14
N ALA A 156 5.54 -2.23 2.47
CA ALA A 156 6.54 -1.92 3.51
C ALA A 156 7.80 -1.19 3.01
N ARG A 157 8.92 -1.89 2.77
CA ARG A 157 10.22 -1.27 2.42
C ARG A 157 10.22 -0.48 1.10
N HIS A 158 9.19 -0.66 0.27
CA HIS A 158 8.98 0.05 -1.00
C HIS A 158 7.89 1.12 -0.90
N ALA A 159 7.29 1.34 0.26
CA ALA A 159 6.23 2.33 0.47
C ALA A 159 6.48 3.21 1.69
N ILE A 160 6.13 4.49 1.56
CA ILE A 160 6.26 5.47 2.65
C ILE A 160 4.99 6.32 2.77
N PRO A 161 4.63 6.78 3.97
CA PRO A 161 3.61 7.81 4.10
C PRO A 161 4.14 9.09 3.43
N GLY A 162 3.32 9.70 2.59
CA GLY A 162 3.64 11.03 2.08
C GLY A 162 3.28 12.11 3.11
N HIS A 163 3.97 13.23 3.03
CA HIS A 163 3.58 14.42 3.77
C HIS A 163 2.46 15.10 3.00
N PRO A 164 1.37 15.55 3.63
CA PRO A 164 0.39 16.37 2.94
C PRO A 164 1.11 17.60 2.41
N HIS A 165 1.33 17.64 1.09
CA HIS A 165 1.70 18.86 0.43
C HIS A 165 0.50 19.79 0.62
N HIS A 166 0.62 20.73 1.57
CA HIS A 166 -0.13 21.97 1.48
C HIS A 166 0.07 22.46 0.06
N LEU A 167 -1.00 22.40 -0.74
CA LEU A 167 -1.07 23.09 -2.01
C LEU A 167 -0.66 24.53 -1.72
N MET A 168 0.58 24.88 -2.05
CA MET A 168 0.95 26.27 -2.18
C MET A 168 0.05 26.78 -3.29
N HIS A 169 -0.94 27.58 -2.89
CA HIS A 169 -1.73 28.40 -3.77
C HIS A 169 -0.76 29.29 -4.55
N HIS A 170 -0.29 28.83 -5.71
CA HIS A 170 0.12 29.72 -6.76
C HIS A 170 -1.16 30.33 -7.31
N LYS A 171 -1.54 31.46 -6.71
CA LYS A 171 -2.50 32.39 -7.28
C LYS A 171 -1.82 33.07 -8.49
N PRO A 172 -2.54 33.26 -9.61
CA PRO A 172 -2.00 33.90 -10.81
C PRO A 172 -1.50 35.32 -10.56
#